data_AF-A0A1Q6UG80-F1
#
_entry.id   AF-A0A1Q6UG80-F1
#
_cell.length_a   1.000
_cell.length_b   1.000
_cell.length_c   1.000
_cell.angle_alpha   90.00
_cell.angle_beta   90.00
_cell.angle_gamma   90.00
#
_symmetry.space_group_name_H-M   'P 1'
#
loop_
_entity.id
_entity.type
_entity.pdbx_description
1 polymer ?
#
loop_
_entity_poly.entity_id
_entity_poly.type
_entity_poly.pdbx_seq_one_letter_code
_entity_poly.pdbx_strand_id
1 'polypeptide(L)'
;MKNNRIQSTPDDFLLSNNHLRLLDRIFISHHQQCNLNILKQQIIDWMAMVLSEERENWSELKENLVQTLYSLDKKAEAVKRAKARDEKYAPFRAEFKQTQYKQFLKYQKSGKKLTANAFVLWFLKYKTKSIKIPYCETNQKNKLIQLAQANNREFKKAFECRS
;
A
#
# COMPACT_ATOMS: atom_id res chain seq x y z
N MET A 1 -23.85 -0.65 52.68
CA MET A 1 -22.42 -0.48 52.38
C MET A 1 -22.22 -0.65 50.89
N LYS A 2 -21.88 0.43 50.18
CA LYS A 2 -21.61 0.41 48.73
C LYS A 2 -20.19 -0.13 48.54
N ASN A 3 -20.03 -1.35 48.05
CA ASN A 3 -18.73 -1.81 47.57
C ASN A 3 -18.65 -1.59 46.07
N ASN A 4 -17.83 -0.60 45.72
CA ASN A 4 -17.50 -0.14 44.39
C ASN A 4 -17.04 -1.31 43.50
N ARG A 5 -17.80 -1.61 42.44
CA ARG A 5 -17.22 -2.25 41.27
C ARG A 5 -16.23 -1.25 40.69
N ILE A 6 -14.94 -1.51 40.86
CA ILE A 6 -13.90 -0.84 40.10
C ILE A 6 -14.22 -1.16 38.64
N GLN A 7 -14.74 -0.16 37.92
CA GLN A 7 -14.90 -0.22 36.48
C GLN A 7 -13.48 -0.16 35.92
N SER A 8 -12.96 -1.30 35.49
CA SER A 8 -11.72 -1.39 34.73
C SER A 8 -11.89 -0.58 33.44
N THR A 9 -11.19 0.54 33.37
CA THR A 9 -11.04 1.28 32.11
C THR A 9 -10.19 0.46 31.14
N PRO A 10 -10.36 0.60 29.82
CA PRO A 10 -9.62 -0.21 28.82
C PRO A 10 -8.10 0.02 28.83
N ASP A 11 -7.61 0.96 29.64
CA ASP A 11 -6.20 1.32 29.83
C ASP A 11 -5.49 0.47 30.91
N ASP A 12 -6.03 -0.70 31.28
CA ASP A 12 -5.51 -1.61 32.33
C ASP A 12 -4.34 -2.51 31.87
N PHE A 13 -3.51 -2.08 30.91
CA PHE A 13 -2.32 -2.83 30.48
C PHE A 13 -1.02 -2.14 30.91
N LEU A 14 -0.81 -2.02 32.21
CA LEU A 14 0.52 -1.69 32.75
C LEU A 14 1.38 -2.95 32.96
N LEU A 15 0.75 -4.12 33.05
CA LEU A 15 1.41 -5.40 33.36
C LEU A 15 0.73 -6.55 32.62
N SER A 16 1.52 -7.44 32.03
CA SER A 16 1.01 -8.69 31.46
C SER A 16 0.32 -9.56 32.52
N ASN A 17 -0.77 -10.22 32.15
CA ASN A 17 -1.46 -11.20 33.01
C ASN A 17 -0.53 -12.32 33.51
N ASN A 18 0.54 -12.64 32.78
CA ASN A 18 1.54 -13.61 33.20
C ASN A 18 2.36 -13.10 34.39
N HIS A 19 2.70 -11.80 34.41
CA HIS A 19 3.42 -11.18 35.52
C HIS A 19 2.56 -11.13 36.79
N LEU A 20 1.27 -10.82 36.65
CA LEU A 20 0.33 -10.84 37.78
C LEU A 20 0.20 -12.25 38.38
N ARG A 21 0.09 -13.29 37.54
CA ARG A 21 0.07 -14.69 38.00
C ARG A 21 1.37 -15.12 38.68
N LEU A 22 2.51 -14.59 38.25
CA LEU A 22 3.79 -14.86 38.89
C LEU A 22 3.87 -14.21 40.28
N LEU A 23 3.35 -12.98 40.40
CA LEU A 23 3.23 -12.29 41.68
C LEU A 23 2.32 -13.07 42.66
N ASP A 24 1.17 -13.56 42.19
CA ASP A 24 0.27 -14.39 43.00
C ASP A 24 0.98 -15.65 43.53
N ARG A 25 1.81 -16.29 42.71
CA ARG A 25 2.60 -17.47 43.13
C ARG A 25 3.63 -17.13 44.21
N ILE A 26 4.25 -15.95 44.16
CA ILE A 26 5.20 -15.48 45.18
C ILE A 26 4.48 -15.29 46.52
N PHE A 27 3.27 -14.73 46.52
CA PHE A 27 2.49 -14.59 47.74
C PHE A 27 2.02 -15.94 48.30
N ILE A 28 1.55 -16.85 47.45
CA ILE A 28 1.12 -18.20 47.86
C ILE A 28 2.28 -19.00 48.47
N SER A 29 3.48 -18.95 47.87
CA SER A 29 4.65 -19.67 48.38
C SER A 29 5.17 -19.07 49.69
N HIS A 30 5.13 -17.74 49.84
CA HIS A 30 5.50 -17.10 51.09
C HIS A 30 4.57 -17.45 52.25
N HIS A 31 3.26 -17.59 52.01
CA HIS A 31 2.32 -18.07 53.03
C HIS A 31 2.68 -19.46 53.59
N GLN A 32 3.48 -20.25 52.87
CA GLN A 32 3.95 -21.57 53.29
C GLN A 32 5.32 -21.54 53.98
N GLN A 33 6.19 -20.58 53.66
CA GLN A 33 7.60 -20.57 54.08
C GLN A 33 7.98 -19.44 55.07
N CYS A 34 7.10 -18.45 55.30
CA CYS A 34 7.18 -17.41 56.34
C CYS A 34 8.58 -16.75 56.54
N ASN A 35 9.27 -16.41 55.45
CA ASN A 35 10.54 -15.67 55.51
C ASN A 35 10.46 -14.35 54.74
N LEU A 36 10.44 -13.25 55.49
CA LEU A 36 10.28 -11.90 54.96
C LEU A 36 11.44 -11.44 54.06
N ASN A 37 12.67 -11.87 54.34
CA ASN A 37 13.83 -11.46 53.53
C ASN A 37 13.81 -12.15 52.16
N ILE A 38 13.38 -13.41 52.11
CA ILE A 38 13.19 -14.16 50.86
C ILE A 38 12.07 -13.52 50.04
N LEU A 39 10.95 -13.16 50.68
CA LEU A 39 9.85 -12.47 50.00
C LEU A 39 10.29 -11.13 49.39
N LYS A 40 11.03 -10.32 50.15
CA LYS A 40 11.55 -9.03 49.64
C LYS A 40 12.41 -9.23 48.40
N GLN A 41 13.31 -10.20 48.42
CA GLN A 41 14.15 -10.49 47.26
C GLN A 41 13.31 -10.98 46.07
N GLN A 42 12.36 -11.89 46.29
CA GLN A 42 11.48 -12.40 45.23
C GLN A 42 10.62 -11.30 44.60
N ILE A 43 10.13 -10.34 45.38
CA ILE A 43 9.39 -9.18 44.86
C ILE A 43 10.31 -8.25 44.06
N ILE A 44 11.55 -8.03 44.52
CA ILE A 44 12.54 -7.23 43.78
C ILE A 44 12.90 -7.89 42.44
N ASP A 45 13.15 -9.20 42.45
CA ASP A 45 13.47 -9.96 41.23
C ASP A 45 12.30 -9.97 40.26
N TRP A 46 11.07 -10.12 40.78
CA TRP A 46 9.85 -10.00 39.98
C TRP A 46 9.71 -8.63 39.34
N MET A 47 9.90 -7.54 40.10
CA MET A 47 9.84 -6.17 39.56
C MET A 47 10.90 -5.96 38.47
N ALA A 48 12.12 -6.44 38.68
CA ALA A 48 13.20 -6.31 37.69
C ALA A 48 12.88 -7.04 36.38
N MET A 49 12.33 -8.26 36.48
CA MET A 49 11.93 -9.05 35.32
C MET A 49 10.80 -8.37 34.53
N VAL A 50 9.76 -7.92 35.23
CA VAL A 50 8.63 -7.19 34.64
C VAL A 50 9.09 -5.94 33.91
N LEU A 51 9.93 -5.12 34.55
CA LEU A 51 10.43 -3.89 33.95
C LEU A 51 11.29 -4.17 32.70
N SER A 52 12.04 -5.26 32.68
CA SER A 52 12.85 -5.65 31.53
C SER A 52 11.98 -6.10 30.35
N GLU A 53 11.03 -7.01 30.58
CA GLU A 53 10.17 -7.56 29.54
C GLU A 53 9.23 -6.50 28.95
N GLU A 54 8.62 -5.66 29.80
CA GLU A 54 7.78 -4.58 29.30
C GLU A 54 8.60 -3.58 28.49
N ARG A 55 9.82 -3.22 28.93
CA ARG A 55 10.69 -2.33 28.16
C ARG A 55 11.05 -2.89 26.79
N GLU A 56 11.27 -4.20 26.68
CA GLU A 56 11.51 -4.87 25.40
C GLU A 56 10.28 -4.82 24.50
N ASN A 57 9.10 -5.17 25.04
CA ASN A 57 7.82 -5.10 24.32
C ASN A 57 7.53 -3.69 23.79
N TRP A 58 7.74 -2.66 24.62
CA TRP A 58 7.58 -1.26 24.23
C TRP A 58 8.58 -0.86 23.13
N SER A 59 9.81 -1.35 23.20
CA SER A 59 10.83 -1.09 22.17
C SER A 59 10.43 -1.73 20.84
N GLU A 60 10.02 -3.00 20.85
CA GLU A 60 9.58 -3.73 19.67
C GLU A 60 8.32 -3.09 19.04
N LEU A 61 7.33 -2.74 19.87
CA LEU A 61 6.12 -2.05 19.41
C LEU A 61 6.46 -0.71 18.75
N LYS A 62 7.38 0.06 19.35
CA LYS A 62 7.83 1.35 18.82
C LYS A 62 8.54 1.18 17.48
N GLU A 63 9.44 0.22 17.35
CA GLU A 63 10.13 -0.05 16.09
C GLU A 63 9.15 -0.48 14.99
N ASN A 64 8.24 -1.39 15.32
CA ASN A 64 7.20 -1.86 14.41
C ASN A 64 6.24 -0.75 13.97
N LEU A 65 5.87 0.16 14.88
CA LEU A 65 5.01 1.29 14.57
C LEU A 65 5.69 2.25 13.59
N VAL A 66 6.95 2.62 13.83
CA VAL A 66 7.71 3.51 12.93
C VAL A 66 7.87 2.88 11.55
N GLN A 67 8.18 1.59 11.48
CA GLN A 67 8.27 0.87 10.21
C GLN A 67 6.93 0.83 9.47
N THR A 68 5.85 0.58 10.21
CA THR A 68 4.48 0.55 9.64
C THR A 68 4.11 1.91 9.07
N LEU A 69 4.30 2.99 9.84
CA LEU A 69 4.04 4.36 9.39
C LEU A 69 4.86 4.74 8.17
N TYR A 70 6.16 4.43 8.17
CA TYR A 70 7.04 4.66 7.04
C TYR A 70 6.57 3.90 5.78
N SER A 71 6.16 2.65 5.94
CA SER A 71 5.65 1.84 4.82
C SER A 71 4.35 2.41 4.24
N LEU A 72 3.46 2.94 5.09
CA LEU A 72 2.20 3.56 4.68
C LEU A 72 2.46 4.87 3.93
N ASP A 73 3.36 5.71 4.44
CA ASP A 73 3.75 6.96 3.78
C ASP A 73 4.37 6.69 2.41
N LYS A 74 5.29 5.71 2.33
CA LYS A 74 5.90 5.29 1.06
C LYS A 74 4.85 4.82 0.05
N LYS A 75 3.83 4.07 0.48
CA LYS A 75 2.70 3.65 -0.37
C LYS A 75 1.88 4.86 -0.84
N ALA A 76 1.56 5.79 0.05
CA ALA A 76 0.81 6.99 -0.29
C ALA A 76 1.56 7.85 -1.32
N GLU A 77 2.86 8.04 -1.13
CA GLU A 77 3.71 8.78 -2.07
C GLU A 77 3.84 8.07 -3.43
N ALA A 78 3.87 6.74 -3.46
CA ALA A 78 3.84 5.99 -4.71
C ALA A 78 2.53 6.23 -5.49
N VAL A 79 1.39 6.26 -4.80
CA VAL A 79 0.08 6.57 -5.41
C VAL A 79 0.05 8.00 -5.96
N LYS A 80 0.52 8.99 -5.19
CA LYS A 80 0.61 10.39 -5.64
C LYS A 80 1.47 10.53 -6.89
N ARG A 81 2.66 9.92 -6.90
CA ARG A 81 3.57 9.93 -8.07
C ARG A 81 2.94 9.25 -9.29
N ALA A 82 2.22 8.15 -9.11
CA ALA A 82 1.51 7.47 -10.19
C ALA A 82 0.43 8.38 -10.80
N LYS A 83 -0.39 9.03 -9.94
CA LYS A 83 -1.44 9.97 -10.37
C LYS A 83 -0.86 11.17 -11.13
N ALA A 84 0.18 11.80 -10.59
CA ALA A 84 0.85 12.93 -11.25
C ALA A 84 1.42 12.55 -12.62
N ARG A 85 1.97 11.33 -12.76
CA ARG A 85 2.46 10.81 -14.04
C ARG A 85 1.31 10.56 -15.03
N ASP A 86 0.19 10.02 -14.57
CA ASP A 86 -0.98 9.80 -15.43
C ASP A 86 -1.58 11.13 -15.91
N GLU A 87 -1.69 12.12 -15.03
CA GLU A 87 -2.10 13.49 -15.38
C GLU A 87 -1.15 14.12 -16.41
N LYS A 88 0.16 14.01 -16.20
CA LYS A 88 1.18 14.51 -17.13
C LYS A 88 1.05 13.90 -18.53
N TYR A 89 0.66 12.63 -18.62
CA TYR A 89 0.56 11.90 -19.90
C TYR A 89 -0.85 11.89 -20.49
N ALA A 90 -1.86 12.36 -19.76
CA ALA A 90 -3.25 12.39 -20.21
C ALA A 90 -3.46 13.19 -21.51
N PRO A 91 -2.85 14.39 -21.71
CA PRO A 91 -3.02 15.14 -22.96
C PRO A 91 -2.52 14.35 -24.17
N PHE A 92 -1.33 13.76 -24.07
CA PHE A 92 -0.76 12.91 -25.12
C PHE A 92 -1.66 11.69 -25.43
N ARG A 93 -2.15 11.00 -24.39
CA ARG A 93 -3.04 9.83 -24.58
C ARG A 93 -4.34 10.23 -25.30
N ALA A 94 -4.91 11.40 -24.98
CA ALA A 94 -6.11 11.91 -25.64
C ALA A 94 -5.86 12.20 -27.13
N GLU A 95 -4.79 12.93 -27.46
CA GLU A 95 -4.41 13.23 -28.85
C GLU A 95 -4.10 11.97 -29.66
N PHE A 96 -3.35 11.04 -29.07
CA PHE A 96 -3.01 9.76 -29.68
C PHE A 96 -4.27 8.95 -29.99
N LYS A 97 -5.19 8.85 -29.04
CA LYS A 97 -6.48 8.16 -29.20
C LYS A 97 -7.35 8.81 -30.28
N GLN A 98 -7.47 10.14 -30.29
CA GLN A 98 -8.23 10.84 -31.33
C GLN A 98 -7.62 10.62 -32.72
N THR A 99 -6.29 10.69 -32.84
CA THR A 99 -5.59 10.44 -34.10
C THR A 99 -5.80 9.01 -34.59
N GLN A 100 -5.72 8.04 -33.69
CA GLN A 100 -5.99 6.64 -33.99
C GLN A 100 -7.45 6.43 -34.42
N TYR A 101 -8.41 7.06 -33.75
CA TYR A 101 -9.82 6.95 -34.09
C TYR A 101 -10.13 7.49 -35.49
N LYS A 102 -9.56 8.64 -35.85
CA LYS A 102 -9.68 9.20 -37.21
C LYS A 102 -9.14 8.24 -38.28
N GLN A 103 -8.02 7.56 -38.00
CA GLN A 103 -7.49 6.53 -38.91
C GLN A 103 -8.35 5.27 -38.93
N PHE A 104 -8.84 4.83 -37.77
CA PHE A 104 -9.74 3.68 -37.65
C PHE A 104 -10.99 3.85 -38.52
N LEU A 105 -11.65 5.01 -38.47
CA LEU A 105 -12.82 5.31 -39.30
C LEU A 105 -12.51 5.28 -40.81
N LYS A 106 -11.33 5.77 -41.22
CA LYS A 106 -10.91 5.71 -42.65
C LYS A 106 -10.70 4.27 -43.11
N TYR A 107 -10.07 3.44 -42.28
CA TYR A 107 -9.84 2.04 -42.58
C TYR A 107 -11.16 1.27 -42.62
N GLN A 108 -12.06 1.55 -41.68
CA GLN A 108 -13.37 0.92 -41.65
C GLN A 108 -14.23 1.26 -42.88
N LYS A 109 -14.26 2.53 -43.31
CA LYS A 109 -14.94 2.94 -44.56
C LYS A 109 -14.39 2.24 -45.81
N SER A 110 -13.12 1.82 -45.79
CA SER A 110 -12.49 1.09 -46.89
C SER A 110 -12.55 -0.44 -46.73
N GLY A 111 -13.33 -0.95 -45.75
CA GLY A 111 -13.48 -2.38 -45.48
C GLY A 111 -12.23 -3.03 -44.87
N LYS A 112 -11.24 -2.24 -44.43
CA LYS A 112 -9.96 -2.72 -43.90
C LYS A 112 -9.89 -2.56 -42.39
N LYS A 113 -9.11 -3.42 -41.74
CA LYS A 113 -8.87 -3.38 -40.28
C LYS A 113 -7.55 -2.66 -39.98
N LEU A 114 -7.60 -1.62 -39.14
CA LEU A 114 -6.39 -0.95 -38.65
C LEU A 114 -5.75 -1.77 -37.53
N THR A 115 -4.56 -2.33 -37.76
CA THR A 115 -3.79 -3.00 -36.70
C THR A 115 -3.01 -1.99 -35.87
N ALA A 116 -2.78 -2.31 -34.59
CA ALA A 116 -2.02 -1.43 -33.68
C ALA A 116 -0.60 -1.17 -34.20
N ASN A 117 0.07 -2.22 -34.71
CA ASN A 117 1.42 -2.11 -35.28
C ASN A 117 1.45 -1.19 -36.52
N ALA A 118 0.50 -1.35 -37.44
CA ALA A 118 0.42 -0.51 -38.64
C ALA A 118 0.18 0.96 -38.27
N PHE A 119 -0.71 1.21 -37.31
CA PHE A 119 -0.97 2.57 -36.82
C PHE A 119 0.28 3.20 -36.19
N VAL A 120 1.00 2.48 -35.32
CA VAL A 120 2.18 3.02 -34.63
C VAL A 120 3.30 3.32 -35.61
N LEU A 121 3.54 2.46 -36.61
CA LEU A 121 4.51 2.72 -37.67
C LEU A 121 4.15 3.99 -38.46
N TRP A 122 2.87 4.15 -38.82
CA TRP A 122 2.39 5.36 -39.48
C TRP A 122 2.53 6.61 -38.59
N PHE A 123 2.17 6.49 -37.30
CA PHE A 123 2.25 7.59 -36.33
C PHE A 123 3.70 8.06 -36.12
N LEU A 124 4.63 7.12 -35.95
CA LEU A 124 6.05 7.41 -35.80
C LEU A 124 6.67 8.03 -37.06
N LYS A 125 6.19 7.65 -38.25
CA LYS A 125 6.68 8.18 -39.53
C LYS A 125 6.17 9.59 -39.85
N TYR A 126 4.93 9.92 -39.49
CA TYR A 126 4.25 11.13 -39.98
C TYR A 126 3.82 12.14 -38.90
N LYS A 127 3.78 11.76 -37.62
CA LYS A 127 3.22 12.61 -36.54
C LYS A 127 4.19 12.95 -35.41
N THR A 128 5.36 12.32 -35.37
CA THR A 128 6.45 12.62 -34.41
C THR A 128 7.00 14.04 -34.52
N LYS A 129 6.86 14.70 -35.67
CA LYS A 129 7.33 16.08 -35.86
C LYS A 129 6.47 17.14 -35.16
N SER A 130 5.19 16.84 -34.86
CA SER A 130 4.26 17.81 -34.26
C SER A 130 3.87 17.48 -32.82
N ILE A 131 4.16 16.26 -32.33
CA ILE A 131 3.72 15.79 -31.01
C ILE A 131 4.94 15.26 -30.25
N LYS A 132 5.25 15.88 -29.10
CA LYS A 132 6.29 15.39 -28.20
C LYS A 132 5.79 14.14 -27.47
N ILE A 133 6.40 13.00 -27.76
CA ILE A 133 6.02 11.72 -27.14
C ILE A 133 6.70 11.61 -25.78
N PRO A 134 5.96 11.38 -24.68
CA PRO A 134 6.50 11.46 -23.32
C PRO A 134 7.17 10.15 -22.83
N TYR A 135 7.58 9.27 -23.74
CA TYR A 135 8.21 7.98 -23.43
C TYR A 135 9.67 7.98 -23.86
N CYS A 136 10.50 7.24 -23.12
CA CYS A 136 11.89 7.01 -23.49
C CYS A 136 11.98 6.28 -24.83
N GLU A 137 12.90 6.71 -25.71
CA GLU A 137 13.05 6.25 -27.08
C GLU A 137 13.21 4.73 -27.18
N THR A 138 13.97 4.12 -26.26
CA THR A 138 14.23 2.68 -26.21
C THR A 138 12.96 1.82 -26.08
N ASN A 139 11.95 2.31 -25.35
CA ASN A 139 10.69 1.58 -25.12
C ASN A 139 9.47 2.28 -25.76
N GLN A 140 9.70 3.33 -26.53
CA GLN A 140 8.66 4.20 -27.06
C GLN A 140 7.71 3.42 -27.97
N LYS A 141 8.25 2.68 -28.94
CA LYS A 141 7.46 1.89 -29.89
C LYS A 141 6.54 0.88 -29.18
N ASN A 142 7.07 0.14 -28.22
CA ASN A 142 6.31 -0.88 -27.47
C ASN A 142 5.19 -0.23 -26.65
N LYS A 143 5.47 0.90 -25.97
CA LYS A 143 4.44 1.64 -25.23
C LYS A 143 3.32 2.15 -26.13
N LEU A 144 3.66 2.69 -27.30
CA LEU A 144 2.67 3.14 -28.29
C LEU A 144 1.83 1.97 -28.83
N ILE A 145 2.44 0.79 -29.06
CA ILE A 145 1.71 -0.41 -29.48
C ILE A 145 0.71 -0.84 -28.41
N GLN A 146 1.11 -0.87 -27.14
CA GLN A 146 0.22 -1.22 -26.02
C GLN A 146 -0.97 -0.25 -25.94
N LEU A 147 -0.71 1.06 -26.04
CA LEU A 147 -1.78 2.07 -26.08
C LEU A 147 -2.72 1.86 -27.28
N ALA A 148 -2.16 1.60 -28.47
CA ALA A 148 -2.95 1.38 -29.67
C ALA A 148 -3.80 0.11 -29.59
N GLN A 149 -3.29 -0.95 -28.96
CA GLN A 149 -4.06 -2.17 -28.69
C GLN A 149 -5.22 -1.92 -27.73
N ALA A 150 -5.00 -1.19 -26.64
CA ALA A 150 -6.04 -0.83 -25.69
C ALA A 150 -7.14 0.00 -26.37
N ASN A 151 -6.75 1.04 -27.10
CA ASN A 151 -7.68 1.89 -27.87
C ASN A 151 -8.49 1.07 -28.89
N ASN A 152 -7.87 0.14 -29.62
CA ASN A 152 -8.57 -0.72 -30.58
C ASN A 152 -9.63 -1.60 -29.90
N ARG A 153 -9.40 -2.08 -28.68
CA ARG A 153 -10.41 -2.84 -27.91
C ARG A 153 -11.60 -1.94 -27.57
N GLU A 154 -11.35 -0.71 -27.15
CA GLU A 154 -12.41 0.26 -26.86
C GLU A 154 -13.20 0.66 -28.10
N PHE A 155 -12.53 0.92 -29.23
CA PHE A 155 -13.19 1.30 -30.48
C PHE A 155 -14.10 0.20 -31.01
N LYS A 156 -13.67 -1.07 -30.92
CA LYS A 156 -14.52 -2.21 -31.31
C LYS A 156 -15.77 -2.30 -30.45
N LYS A 157 -15.64 -2.26 -29.12
CA LYS A 157 -16.79 -2.29 -28.20
C LYS A 157 -17.77 -1.16 -28.50
N ALA A 158 -17.26 0.06 -28.69
CA ALA A 158 -18.08 1.22 -29.00
C ALA A 158 -18.78 1.12 -30.38
N PHE A 159 -18.20 0.39 -31.33
CA PHE A 159 -18.77 0.17 -32.65
C PHE A 159 -19.81 -0.97 -32.65
N GLU A 160 -19.53 -2.07 -31.95
CA GLU A 160 -20.45 -3.19 -31.77
C GLU A 160 -21.72 -2.77 -31.02
N CYS A 161 -21.64 -1.82 -30.08
CA CYS A 161 -22.82 -1.29 -29.39
C CYS A 161 -23.63 -0.25 -30.21
N ARG A 162 -23.13 0.18 -31.37
CA ARG A 162 -23.77 1.20 -32.23
C ARG A 162 -24.26 0.65 -33.57
N SER A 163 -23.97 -0.62 -33.85
CA SER A 163 -24.43 -1.37 -35.03
C SER A 163 -25.66 -2.18 -34.66
#